data_AF-A0A917FDJ1-F1
#
_entry.id   AF-A0A917FDJ1-F1
#
_cell.length_a   1.000
_cell.length_b   1.000
_cell.length_c   1.000
_cell.angle_alpha   90.00
_cell.angle_beta   90.00
_cell.angle_gamma   90.00
#
_symmetry.space_group_name_H-M   'P 1'
#
loop_
_entity.id
_entity.type
_entity.pdbx_description
1 polymer ?
#
loop_
_entity_poly.entity_id
_entity_poly.type
_entity_poly.pdbx_seq_one_letter_code
_entity_poly.pdbx_strand_id
1 'polypeptide(L)' 'MTKKKLDLSELDDQPQEIREAIAFYAAHTVLPIHFTAAERERHYTTLEQAGYLERIT' A
#
# COMPACT_ATOMS: atom_id res chain seq x y z
N MET A 1 -13.05 -6.57 9.10
CA MET A 1 -13.38 -5.96 7.79
C MET A 1 -12.86 -6.88 6.71
N THR A 2 -13.58 -7.08 5.60
CA THR A 2 -13.13 -7.97 4.53
C THR A 2 -12.03 -7.29 3.73
N LYS A 3 -10.84 -7.90 3.65
CA LYS A 3 -9.70 -7.39 2.89
C LYS A 3 -10.08 -7.18 1.42
N LYS A 4 -9.91 -5.96 0.90
CA LYS A 4 -10.09 -5.68 -0.52
C LYS A 4 -8.98 -6.41 -1.29
N LYS A 5 -9.38 -7.25 -2.25
CA LYS A 5 -8.43 -7.89 -3.15
C LYS A 5 -7.88 -6.84 -4.10
N LEU A 6 -6.56 -6.80 -4.28
CA LEU A 6 -5.94 -5.95 -5.28
C LEU A 6 -6.25 -6.52 -6.67
N ASP A 7 -6.99 -5.77 -7.47
CA ASP A 7 -7.16 -6.02 -8.91
C ASP A 7 -6.18 -5.13 -9.66
N LEU A 8 -5.19 -5.75 -10.31
CA LEU A 8 -4.16 -5.01 -11.06
C LEU A 8 -4.71 -4.38 -12.33
N SER A 9 -5.86 -4.85 -12.84
CA SER A 9 -6.47 -4.25 -14.03
C SER A 9 -7.06 -2.86 -13.76
N GLU A 10 -7.39 -2.56 -12.51
CA GLU A 10 -7.93 -1.26 -12.07
C GLU A 10 -6.86 -0.36 -11.44
N LEU A 11 -5.58 -0.77 -11.46
CA LEU A 11 -4.51 -0.06 -10.76
C LEU A 11 -4.33 1.36 -11.29
N ASP A 12 -4.35 1.53 -12.62
CA ASP A 12 -4.17 2.84 -13.26
C ASP A 12 -5.33 3.80 -12.96
N ASP A 13 -6.52 3.26 -12.65
CA ASP A 13 -7.70 4.04 -12.28
C ASP A 13 -7.73 4.43 -10.80
N GLN A 14 -6.84 3.86 -9.96
CA GLN A 14 -6.74 4.26 -8.56
C GLN A 14 -6.18 5.69 -8.43
N PRO A 15 -6.58 6.43 -7.37
CA PRO A 15 -5.93 7.66 -6.97
C PRO A 15 -4.40 7.50 -6.88
N GLN A 16 -3.67 8.55 -7.26
CA GLN A 16 -2.20 8.54 -7.27
C GLN A 16 -1.60 8.04 -5.95
N GLU A 17 -2.13 8.51 -4.82
CA GLU A 17 -1.67 8.13 -3.48
C GLU A 17 -1.77 6.62 -3.22
N ILE A 18 -2.83 5.98 -3.73
CA ILE A 18 -3.03 4.53 -3.62
C ILE A 18 -2.04 3.80 -4.53
N ARG A 19 -1.82 4.28 -5.77
CA ARG A 19 -0.84 3.68 -6.69
C ARG A 19 0.57 3.74 -6.11
N GLU A 20 0.97 4.89 -5.56
CA GLU A 20 2.25 5.07 -4.90
C GLU A 20 2.40 4.15 -3.69
N ALA A 21 1.36 4.02 -2.87
CA ALA A 21 1.39 3.13 -1.71
C ALA A 21 1.48 1.64 -2.08
N ILE A 22 0.80 1.21 -3.16
CA ILE A 22 0.92 -0.15 -3.70
C ILE A 22 2.35 -0.39 -4.22
N ALA A 23 2.90 0.55 -5.00
CA ALA A 23 4.26 0.45 -5.52
C ALA A 23 5.29 0.39 -4.39
N PHE A 24 5.14 1.24 -3.37
CA PHE A 24 5.97 1.23 -2.17
C PHE A 24 5.90 -0.12 -1.46
N TYR A 25 4.70 -0.65 -1.21
CA TYR A 25 4.53 -1.92 -0.52
C TYR A 25 5.17 -3.08 -1.29
N ALA A 26 4.98 -3.13 -2.62
CA ALA A 26 5.61 -4.14 -3.47
C ALA A 26 7.15 -4.01 -3.44
N ALA A 27 7.68 -2.80 -3.62
CA ALA A 27 9.12 -2.54 -3.57
C ALA A 27 9.74 -2.92 -2.21
N HIS A 28 9.10 -2.52 -1.11
CA HIS A 28 9.56 -2.81 0.25
C HIS A 28 9.55 -4.31 0.58
N THR A 29 8.64 -5.08 -0.01
CA THR A 29 8.54 -6.52 0.26
C THR A 29 9.50 -7.36 -0.57
N VAL A 30 9.94 -6.90 -1.75
CA VAL A 30 10.79 -7.68 -2.66
C VAL A 30 12.21 -7.16 -2.81
N LEU A 31 12.46 -5.89 -2.52
CA LEU A 31 13.78 -5.27 -2.67
C LEU A 31 14.41 -5.03 -1.29
N PRO A 32 15.74 -5.23 -1.13
CA PRO A 32 16.46 -4.91 0.09
C PRO A 32 16.74 -3.40 0.18
N ILE A 33 15.71 -2.58 0.03
CA ILE A 33 15.79 -1.11 0.12
C ILE A 33 15.35 -0.68 1.51
N HIS A 34 16.16 0.16 2.14
CA HIS A 34 15.80 0.78 3.40
C HIS A 34 14.88 1.97 3.15
N PHE A 35 13.69 1.91 3.76
CA PHE A 35 12.77 3.03 3.88
C PHE A 35 12.74 3.50 5.33
N THR A 36 12.49 4.80 5.52
CA THR A 36 12.27 5.35 6.86
C THR A 36 10.96 4.85 7.44
N ALA A 37 10.86 4.86 8.78
CA ALA A 37 9.62 4.51 9.46
C ALA A 37 8.45 5.42 9.04
N ALA A 38 8.71 6.71 8.83
CA ALA A 38 7.71 7.69 8.42
C ALA A 38 7.18 7.43 7.00
N GLU A 39 8.05 7.10 6.04
CA GLU A 39 7.63 6.72 4.68
C GLU A 39 6.75 5.47 4.71
N ARG A 40 7.17 4.47 5.48
CA ARG A 40 6.39 3.24 5.65
C ARG A 40 5.03 3.51 6.27
N GLU A 41 4.97 4.27 7.36
CA GLU A 41 3.73 4.60 8.06
C GLU A 41 2.73 5.30 7.14
N ARG A 42 3.20 6.29 6.36
CA ARG A 42 2.36 7.01 5.40
C ARG A 42 1.69 6.06 4.41
N HIS A 43 2.47 5.23 3.72
CA HIS A 43 1.94 4.33 2.69
C HIS A 43 1.07 3.21 3.28
N TYR A 44 1.43 2.66 4.44
CA TYR A 44 0.62 1.64 5.10
C TYR A 44 -0.73 2.21 5.54
N THR A 45 -0.75 3.43 6.10
CA THR A 45 -1.99 4.11 6.48
C THR A 45 -2.91 4.31 5.28
N THR A 46 -2.37 4.75 4.13
CA THR A 46 -3.14 4.88 2.88
C THR A 46 -3.75 3.53 2.45
N LEU A 47 -2.99 2.44 2.52
CA LEU A 47 -3.49 1.11 2.15
C LEU A 47 -4.52 0.55 3.13
N GLU A 48 -4.39 0.84 4.43
CA GLU A 48 -5.37 0.48 5.45
C GLU A 48 -6.70 1.23 5.24
N GLN A 49 -6.64 2.55 5.01
CA GLN A 49 -7.81 3.37 4.71
C GLN A 49 -8.51 2.94 3.41
N ALA A 50 -7.74 2.50 2.41
CA ALA A 50 -8.26 1.96 1.16
C ALA A 50 -8.75 0.49 1.28
N GLY A 51 -8.55 -0.16 2.43
CA GLY A 51 -9.00 -1.52 2.71
C GLY A 51 -8.12 -2.63 2.12
N TYR A 52 -6.92 -2.31 1.61
CA TYR A 52 -5.96 -3.28 1.09
C TYR A 52 -5.15 -3.97 2.18
N LEU A 53 -4.92 -3.29 3.31
CA LEU A 53 -4.27 -3.84 4.49
C LEU A 53 -5.22 -3.83 5.69
N GLU A 54 -5.02 -4.80 6.57
CA GLU A 54 -5.67 -4.79 7.88
C GLU A 54 -4.83 -3.95 8.84
N ARG A 55 -5.50 -3.14 9.67
CA ARG A 55 -4.84 -2.50 10.80
C ARG A 55 -4.37 -3.58 11.76
N ILE A 56 -3.08 -3.60 12.03
CA ILE A 56 -2.51 -4.40 13.10
C ILE A 56 -2.84 -3.66 14.40
N THR A 57 -3.98 -3.99 15.02
CA THR A 57 -4.35 -3.56 16.38
C THR A 57 -3.61 -4.37 17.44
#